data_AF-A0A8S1QHM2-F1
#
_entry.id   AF-A0A8S1QHM2-F1
#
_cell.length_a   1.000
_cell.length_b   1.000
_cell.length_c   1.000
_cell.angle_alpha   90.00
_cell.angle_beta   90.00
_cell.angle_gamma   90.00
#
_symmetry.space_group_name_H-M   'P 1'
#
loop_
_entity.id
_entity.type
_entity.pdbx_description
1 polymer ?
#
loop_
_entity_poly.entity_id
_entity_poly.type
_entity_poly.pdbx_seq_one_letter_code
_entity_poly.pdbx_strand_id
1 'polypeptide(L)'
;MAKRQIVLTGFLGSGKTTLFNLICNSNQPVRQGGNSLTRQTFLKEAAYGSGFRVLDTPGYGAKAEKIIHAVGILNALSEGPVSQIFLIVKWERIEFMQDYLKSMVVKFRRFKHLLTAAVTHWDTADKEKIKIDQEQFIILCKGFGIDSVIFVSKFDSGYKVCTQIDTILNKCQAEKIELTEAEFYSNFDLIELKQDIELELEFQKENVNNKFRKIALVIREFIINFNEANPSMYEVMHYLALETKNIAEKIISDFEIQNNDSFSKLFQYHSNPSLAYLRQKKLLNLPNKKMKGDKNHFFNFIKACPFCNTIWLKVAGCGGVTTCGEFPVKDEYFNNFKMPLKYEFTITEKGITYKINEKYKQNEEKIKKYKNSESFWFKILQNQSPSSQIYHQPLKEKRKGCGKPIVWDEIPALSGKQLKELIDPGLMDYFVQEVPKEELKKTLMKAQKSVQDQVEIMKKENKVYKL
;
A
#
# COMPACT_ATOMS: atom_id res chain seq x y z
N MET A 1 -17.35 -42.63 3.47
CA MET A 1 -16.05 -42.20 4.05
C MET A 1 -15.54 -41.00 3.28
N ALA A 2 -14.89 -40.04 3.94
CA ALA A 2 -14.22 -38.94 3.25
C ALA A 2 -13.10 -39.51 2.36
N LYS A 3 -13.00 -39.05 1.10
CA LYS A 3 -11.93 -39.48 0.20
C LYS A 3 -10.58 -39.02 0.75
N ARG A 4 -9.65 -39.96 0.93
CA ARG A 4 -8.27 -39.69 1.36
C ARG A 4 -7.59 -38.71 0.41
N GLN A 5 -6.71 -37.88 0.94
CA GLN A 5 -6.07 -36.80 0.21
C GLN A 5 -4.58 -36.74 0.52
N ILE A 6 -3.75 -36.62 -0.51
CA ILE A 6 -2.32 -36.40 -0.38
C ILE A 6 -1.93 -35.05 -0.99
N VAL A 7 -0.93 -34.41 -0.40
CA VAL A 7 -0.36 -33.15 -0.89
C VAL A 7 1.09 -33.41 -1.28
N LEU A 8 1.45 -33.11 -2.54
CA LEU A 8 2.83 -33.22 -3.02
C LEU A 8 3.51 -31.87 -2.83
N THR A 9 4.59 -31.83 -2.06
CA THR A 9 5.32 -30.58 -1.77
C THR A 9 6.83 -30.80 -1.83
N GLY A 10 7.59 -29.76 -2.20
CA GLY A 10 9.01 -29.92 -2.53
C GLY A 10 9.59 -28.78 -3.36
N PHE A 11 10.91 -28.72 -3.48
CA PHE A 11 11.61 -27.67 -4.22
C PHE A 11 11.32 -27.69 -5.73
N LEU A 12 11.62 -26.58 -6.40
CA LEU A 12 11.58 -26.52 -7.87
C LEU A 12 12.49 -27.58 -8.49
N GLY A 13 12.00 -28.28 -9.52
CA GLY A 13 12.76 -29.35 -10.19
C GLY A 13 12.80 -30.69 -9.46
N SER A 14 12.14 -30.86 -8.30
CA SER A 14 12.17 -32.13 -7.56
C SER A 14 11.33 -33.27 -8.17
N GLY A 15 10.66 -33.05 -9.30
CA GLY A 15 9.84 -34.07 -9.97
C GLY A 15 8.40 -34.20 -9.44
N LYS A 16 7.88 -33.21 -8.69
CA LYS A 16 6.49 -33.20 -8.18
C LYS A 16 5.44 -33.45 -9.25
N THR A 17 5.41 -32.59 -10.28
CA THR A 17 4.42 -32.67 -11.37
C THR A 17 4.61 -33.95 -12.21
N THR A 18 5.84 -34.46 -12.32
CA THR A 18 6.11 -35.76 -12.95
C THR A 18 5.49 -36.90 -12.14
N LEU A 19 5.66 -36.91 -10.82
CA LEU A 19 5.02 -37.87 -9.92
C LEU A 19 3.49 -37.74 -9.96
N PHE A 20 2.96 -36.52 -9.96
CA PHE A 20 1.53 -36.25 -10.14
C PHE A 20 1.00 -36.87 -11.42
N ASN A 21 1.67 -36.62 -12.56
CA ASN A 21 1.30 -37.18 -13.86
C ASN A 21 1.31 -38.71 -13.87
N LEU A 22 2.30 -39.31 -13.20
CA LEU A 22 2.41 -40.76 -13.07
C LEU A 22 1.25 -41.36 -12.24
N ILE A 23 0.89 -40.75 -11.11
CA ILE A 23 -0.19 -41.22 -10.22
C ILE A 23 -1.56 -41.02 -10.87
N CYS A 24 -1.78 -39.87 -11.49
CA CYS A 24 -3.09 -39.45 -12.00
C CYS A 24 -3.30 -39.79 -13.49
N ASN A 25 -2.33 -40.49 -14.11
CA ASN A 25 -2.28 -40.76 -15.55
C ASN A 25 -2.66 -39.51 -16.37
N SER A 26 -1.95 -38.41 -16.11
CA SER A 26 -2.19 -37.10 -16.72
C SER A 26 -0.97 -36.57 -17.44
N ASN A 27 -1.16 -35.51 -18.23
CA ASN A 27 -0.09 -34.85 -18.96
C ASN A 27 -0.05 -33.34 -18.65
N GLN A 28 0.01 -33.01 -17.35
CA GLN A 28 0.22 -31.63 -16.93
C GLN A 28 1.60 -31.14 -17.40
N PRO A 29 1.72 -29.88 -17.82
CA PRO A 29 2.96 -29.36 -18.37
C PRO A 29 4.09 -29.42 -17.35
N VAL A 30 5.21 -30.03 -17.75
CA VAL A 30 6.47 -30.06 -16.99
C VAL A 30 7.52 -29.29 -17.80
N ARG A 31 8.27 -28.35 -17.20
CA ARG A 31 9.54 -27.89 -17.80
C ARG A 31 10.70 -28.20 -16.88
N GLN A 32 11.84 -28.52 -17.50
CA GLN A 32 13.14 -28.55 -16.84
C GLN A 32 13.70 -27.12 -16.82
N GLY A 33 14.02 -26.58 -15.65
CA GLY A 33 14.63 -25.25 -15.51
C GLY A 33 14.02 -24.40 -14.39
N GLY A 34 14.84 -23.55 -13.76
CA GLY A 34 14.62 -22.93 -12.44
C GLY A 34 13.47 -21.93 -12.28
N ASN A 35 12.61 -21.73 -13.29
CA ASN A 35 11.42 -20.89 -13.16
C ASN A 35 10.20 -21.77 -12.88
N SER A 36 9.40 -21.41 -11.88
CA SER A 36 8.18 -22.13 -11.53
C SER A 36 7.11 -21.96 -12.60
N LEU A 37 6.62 -23.08 -13.15
CA LEU A 37 5.43 -23.09 -14.02
C LEU A 37 4.15 -23.39 -13.26
N THR A 38 4.25 -24.22 -12.22
CA THR A 38 3.13 -24.57 -11.36
C THR A 38 2.83 -23.38 -10.45
N ARG A 39 2.11 -22.39 -10.99
CA ARG A 39 1.51 -21.29 -10.23
C ARG A 39 0.15 -21.67 -9.63
N GLN A 40 -0.46 -22.71 -10.18
CA GLN A 40 -1.76 -23.23 -9.80
C GLN A 40 -1.62 -24.56 -9.08
N THR A 41 -2.49 -24.79 -8.10
CA THR A 41 -2.63 -26.07 -7.42
C THR A 41 -3.56 -26.97 -8.23
N PHE A 42 -3.11 -28.18 -8.59
CA PHE A 42 -3.92 -29.13 -9.35
C PHE A 42 -4.45 -30.22 -8.43
N LEU A 43 -5.77 -30.48 -8.47
CA LEU A 43 -6.43 -31.56 -7.74
C LEU A 43 -6.93 -32.60 -8.74
N LYS A 44 -6.49 -33.85 -8.60
CA LYS A 44 -7.02 -34.96 -9.40
C LYS A 44 -7.08 -36.25 -8.59
N GLU A 45 -7.98 -37.15 -8.95
CA GLU A 45 -8.02 -38.50 -8.37
C GLU A 45 -6.91 -39.37 -8.96
N ALA A 46 -6.33 -40.24 -8.13
CA ALA A 46 -5.36 -41.21 -8.58
C ALA A 46 -6.01 -42.15 -9.61
N ALA A 47 -5.32 -42.40 -10.72
CA ALA A 47 -5.82 -43.28 -11.79
C ALA A 47 -5.76 -44.76 -11.41
N TYR A 48 -5.00 -45.08 -10.36
CA TYR A 48 -4.78 -46.43 -9.84
C TYR A 48 -4.93 -46.43 -8.32
N GLY A 49 -5.10 -47.62 -7.72
CA GLY A 49 -5.22 -47.78 -6.27
C GLY A 49 -6.62 -47.48 -5.73
N SER A 50 -6.71 -47.03 -4.48
CA SER A 50 -7.98 -46.80 -3.77
C SER A 50 -8.77 -45.57 -4.21
N GLY A 51 -8.30 -44.82 -5.22
CA GLY A 51 -8.95 -43.59 -5.71
C GLY A 51 -8.78 -42.39 -4.77
N PHE A 52 -7.62 -42.27 -4.10
CA PHE A 52 -7.28 -41.10 -3.30
C PHE A 52 -7.08 -39.84 -4.16
N ARG A 53 -7.24 -38.67 -3.56
CA ARG A 53 -7.03 -37.37 -4.21
C ARG A 53 -5.58 -36.93 -4.07
N VAL A 54 -5.02 -36.34 -5.13
CA VAL A 54 -3.66 -35.83 -5.19
C VAL A 54 -3.69 -34.34 -5.47
N LEU A 55 -2.99 -33.56 -4.65
CA LEU A 55 -2.76 -32.14 -4.85
C LEU A 55 -1.30 -31.89 -5.23
N ASP A 56 -1.07 -31.43 -6.46
CA ASP A 56 0.24 -30.89 -6.86
C ASP A 56 0.34 -29.43 -6.44
N THR A 57 1.47 -29.06 -5.84
CA THR A 57 1.70 -27.71 -5.30
C THR A 57 2.86 -26.99 -6.00
N PRO A 58 2.86 -25.65 -6.01
CA PRO A 58 4.01 -24.86 -6.43
C PRO A 58 5.29 -25.26 -5.68
N GLY A 59 6.45 -25.08 -6.33
CA GLY A 59 7.72 -25.45 -5.71
C GLY A 59 8.22 -24.45 -4.67
N TYR A 60 8.82 -24.98 -3.60
CA TYR A 60 9.63 -24.18 -2.65
C TYR A 60 10.89 -23.61 -3.30
N GLY A 61 11.41 -22.53 -2.70
CA GLY A 61 12.70 -21.94 -3.08
C GLY A 61 12.65 -21.06 -4.33
N ALA A 62 11.47 -20.68 -4.79
CA ALA A 62 11.36 -19.71 -5.88
C ALA A 62 11.89 -18.34 -5.43
N LYS A 63 12.79 -17.76 -6.23
CA LYS A 63 13.30 -16.40 -5.95
C LYS A 63 12.24 -15.34 -6.24
N ALA A 64 11.43 -15.56 -7.27
CA ALA A 64 10.29 -14.72 -7.62
C ALA A 64 8.97 -15.34 -7.11
N GLU A 65 7.97 -14.50 -6.86
CA GLU A 65 6.59 -14.92 -6.57
C GLU A 65 6.43 -15.83 -5.32
N LYS A 66 7.33 -15.71 -4.33
CA LYS A 66 7.29 -16.50 -3.07
C LYS A 66 5.90 -16.54 -2.43
N ILE A 67 5.21 -15.40 -2.36
CA ILE A 67 3.86 -15.28 -1.78
C ILE A 67 2.85 -16.14 -2.54
N ILE A 68 2.87 -16.08 -3.88
CA ILE A 68 1.92 -16.83 -4.72
C ILE A 68 2.11 -18.33 -4.50
N HIS A 69 3.36 -18.79 -4.40
CA HIS A 69 3.65 -20.19 -4.12
C HIS A 69 3.24 -20.60 -2.71
N ALA A 70 3.50 -19.74 -1.72
CA ALA A 70 3.09 -19.95 -0.33
C ALA A 70 1.56 -20.11 -0.23
N VAL A 71 0.82 -19.21 -0.87
CA VAL A 71 -0.65 -19.27 -0.94
C VAL A 71 -1.11 -20.54 -1.67
N GLY A 72 -0.46 -20.95 -2.76
CA GLY A 72 -0.79 -22.19 -3.46
C GLY A 72 -0.64 -23.43 -2.58
N ILE A 73 0.43 -23.49 -1.78
CA ILE A 73 0.66 -24.58 -0.83
C ILE A 73 -0.35 -24.52 0.33
N LEU A 74 -0.62 -23.33 0.88
CA LEU A 74 -1.62 -23.15 1.94
C LEU A 74 -3.02 -23.58 1.48
N ASN A 75 -3.42 -23.18 0.27
CA ASN A 75 -4.70 -23.57 -0.32
C ASN A 75 -4.78 -25.09 -0.48
N ALA A 76 -3.69 -25.74 -0.93
CA ALA A 76 -3.65 -27.20 -1.03
C ALA A 76 -3.82 -27.89 0.33
N LEU A 77 -3.16 -27.38 1.38
CA LEU A 77 -3.27 -27.92 2.73
C LEU A 77 -4.65 -27.67 3.36
N SER A 78 -5.33 -26.59 2.95
CA SER A 78 -6.63 -26.16 3.51
C SER A 78 -7.85 -26.68 2.73
N GLU A 79 -7.66 -27.24 1.54
CA GLU A 79 -8.75 -27.75 0.66
C GLU A 79 -9.60 -28.85 1.33
N GLY A 80 -9.04 -29.56 2.30
CA GLY A 80 -9.77 -30.55 3.09
C GLY A 80 -8.85 -31.33 4.03
N PRO A 81 -9.37 -32.37 4.72
CA PRO A 81 -8.56 -33.22 5.58
C PRO A 81 -7.45 -33.91 4.77
N VAL A 82 -6.21 -33.65 5.13
CA VAL A 82 -5.01 -34.21 4.51
C VAL A 82 -4.64 -35.50 5.22
N SER A 83 -4.51 -36.58 4.46
CA SER A 83 -4.09 -37.89 4.96
C SER A 83 -2.57 -38.03 5.03
N GLN A 84 -1.85 -37.41 4.09
CA GLN A 84 -0.38 -37.41 4.06
C GLN A 84 0.17 -36.25 3.23
N ILE A 85 1.30 -35.69 3.66
CA ILE A 85 2.11 -34.72 2.93
C ILE A 85 3.37 -35.44 2.43
N PHE A 86 3.51 -35.51 1.11
CA PHE A 86 4.67 -36.10 0.46
C PHE A 86 5.74 -35.03 0.21
N LEU A 87 6.86 -35.15 0.91
CA LEU A 87 8.07 -34.34 0.73
C LEU A 87 8.86 -34.91 -0.45
N ILE A 88 8.70 -34.28 -1.61
CA ILE A 88 9.30 -34.72 -2.87
C ILE A 88 10.73 -34.19 -2.96
N VAL A 89 11.69 -35.12 -2.95
CA VAL A 89 13.13 -34.86 -3.04
C VAL A 89 13.67 -35.56 -4.28
N LYS A 90 14.50 -34.88 -5.06
CA LYS A 90 15.21 -35.49 -6.19
C LYS A 90 16.39 -36.29 -5.68
N TRP A 91 16.61 -37.48 -6.22
CA TRP A 91 17.79 -38.29 -5.92
C TRP A 91 19.07 -37.56 -6.31
N GLU A 92 19.93 -37.31 -5.32
CA GLU A 92 21.26 -36.71 -5.42
C GLU A 92 22.14 -37.31 -4.30
N ARG A 93 23.27 -36.68 -3.95
CA ARG A 93 24.05 -37.13 -2.78
C ARG A 93 23.23 -36.95 -1.51
N ILE A 94 23.34 -37.90 -0.59
CA ILE A 94 22.53 -37.97 0.64
C ILE A 94 22.66 -36.68 1.46
N GLU A 95 23.83 -36.05 1.49
CA GLU A 95 24.06 -34.80 2.24
C GLU A 95 23.19 -33.65 1.71
N PHE A 96 23.08 -33.51 0.38
CA PHE A 96 22.20 -32.49 -0.21
C PHE A 96 20.73 -32.80 0.06
N MET A 97 20.33 -34.06 -0.08
CA MET A 97 18.97 -34.48 0.22
C MET A 97 18.60 -34.26 1.69
N GLN A 98 19.56 -34.46 2.60
CA GLN A 98 19.41 -34.20 4.03
C GLN A 98 19.10 -32.72 4.31
N ASP A 99 19.84 -31.80 3.70
CA ASP A 99 19.60 -30.36 3.87
C ASP A 99 18.21 -29.96 3.33
N TYR A 100 17.82 -30.50 2.17
CA TYR A 100 16.49 -30.29 1.61
C TYR A 100 15.39 -30.82 2.52
N LEU A 101 15.50 -32.07 2.99
CA LEU A 101 14.53 -32.65 3.93
C LEU A 101 14.45 -31.85 5.22
N LYS A 102 15.60 -31.53 5.83
CA LYS A 102 15.67 -30.77 7.07
C LYS A 102 14.91 -29.45 6.94
N SER A 103 15.13 -28.72 5.85
CA SER A 103 14.45 -27.44 5.59
C SER A 103 12.93 -27.60 5.47
N MET A 104 12.44 -28.68 4.85
CA MET A 104 11.00 -28.93 4.71
C MET A 104 10.36 -29.46 6.01
N VAL A 105 11.02 -30.36 6.71
CA VAL A 105 10.52 -30.94 7.97
C VAL A 105 10.33 -29.88 9.04
N VAL A 106 11.21 -28.88 9.11
CA VAL A 106 11.05 -27.74 10.03
C VAL A 106 9.74 -27.00 9.75
N LYS A 107 9.38 -26.80 8.48
CA LYS A 107 8.14 -26.11 8.06
C LYS A 107 6.88 -26.89 8.45
N PHE A 108 6.97 -28.21 8.53
CA PHE A 108 5.86 -29.09 8.91
C PHE A 108 6.03 -29.74 10.27
N ARG A 109 6.76 -29.10 11.20
CA ARG A 109 7.11 -29.69 12.51
C ARG A 109 5.90 -30.16 13.31
N ARG A 110 4.76 -29.44 13.23
CA ARG A 110 3.51 -29.80 13.92
C ARG A 110 2.81 -31.02 13.29
N PHE A 111 3.08 -31.29 12.02
CA PHE A 111 2.41 -32.33 11.23
C PHE A 111 3.38 -33.46 10.84
N LYS A 112 4.40 -33.72 11.67
CA LYS A 112 5.45 -34.72 11.37
C LYS A 112 4.90 -36.11 11.08
N HIS A 113 3.87 -36.52 11.81
CA HIS A 113 3.19 -37.81 11.62
C HIS A 113 2.49 -37.94 10.26
N LEU A 114 2.23 -36.82 9.57
CA LEU A 114 1.66 -36.81 8.22
C LEU A 114 2.75 -36.76 7.13
N LEU A 115 4.04 -36.79 7.46
CA LEU A 115 5.11 -36.65 6.47
C LEU A 115 5.52 -37.99 5.88
N THR A 116 5.61 -38.05 4.55
CA THR A 116 6.26 -39.14 3.80
C THR A 116 7.34 -38.54 2.93
N ALA A 117 8.54 -39.12 2.91
CA ALA A 117 9.55 -38.75 1.92
C ALA A 117 9.31 -39.51 0.60
N ALA A 118 9.35 -38.81 -0.53
CA ALA A 118 9.34 -39.45 -1.84
C ALA A 118 10.56 -39.03 -2.64
N VAL A 119 11.42 -40.00 -2.93
CA VAL A 119 12.65 -39.81 -3.69
C VAL A 119 12.35 -40.05 -5.17
N THR A 120 12.43 -39.01 -5.98
CA THR A 120 12.26 -39.10 -7.45
C THR A 120 13.61 -39.25 -8.14
N HIS A 121 13.60 -39.54 -9.45
CA HIS A 121 14.82 -39.77 -10.24
C HIS A 121 15.66 -40.92 -9.70
N TRP A 122 15.05 -41.88 -9.00
CA TRP A 122 15.76 -43.01 -8.42
C TRP A 122 16.40 -43.92 -9.48
N ASP A 123 15.99 -43.80 -10.75
CA ASP A 123 16.63 -44.46 -11.89
C ASP A 123 18.07 -44.01 -12.15
N THR A 124 18.51 -42.88 -11.60
CA THR A 124 19.89 -42.40 -11.73
C THR A 124 20.82 -42.87 -10.60
N ALA A 125 20.30 -43.66 -9.65
CA ALA A 125 21.09 -44.23 -8.57
C ALA A 125 22.12 -45.24 -9.07
N ASP A 126 23.28 -45.26 -8.41
CA ASP A 126 24.32 -46.25 -8.67
C ASP A 126 23.80 -47.64 -8.32
N LYS A 127 23.72 -48.53 -9.31
CA LYS A 127 23.16 -49.88 -9.15
C LYS A 127 23.92 -50.71 -8.13
N GLU A 128 25.21 -50.45 -7.95
CA GLU A 128 26.04 -51.18 -7.00
C GLU A 128 25.75 -50.77 -5.55
N LYS A 129 25.35 -49.51 -5.33
CA LYS A 129 25.13 -48.92 -4.01
C LYS A 129 23.67 -48.72 -3.65
N ILE A 130 22.75 -48.95 -4.59
CA ILE A 130 21.33 -48.63 -4.47
C ILE A 130 20.68 -49.11 -3.17
N LYS A 131 21.01 -50.32 -2.69
CA LYS A 131 20.46 -50.87 -1.45
C LYS A 131 21.01 -50.16 -0.21
N ILE A 132 22.32 -49.90 -0.19
CA ILE A 132 23.01 -49.21 0.90
C ILE A 132 22.48 -47.78 1.00
N ASP A 133 22.40 -47.09 -0.13
CA ASP A 133 21.89 -45.73 -0.23
C ASP A 133 20.42 -45.64 0.21
N GLN A 134 19.60 -46.63 -0.19
CA GLN A 134 18.20 -46.74 0.23
C GLN A 134 18.07 -46.89 1.76
N GLU A 135 18.84 -47.80 2.36
CA GLU A 135 18.83 -48.05 3.80
C GLU A 135 19.32 -46.83 4.59
N GLN A 136 20.42 -46.21 4.15
CA GLN A 136 20.96 -44.99 4.76
C GLN A 136 19.95 -43.84 4.71
N PHE A 137 19.27 -43.64 3.57
CA PHE A 137 18.27 -42.60 3.44
C PHE A 137 17.03 -42.87 4.30
N ILE A 138 16.60 -44.13 4.44
CA ILE A 138 15.51 -44.51 5.36
C ILE A 138 15.90 -44.20 6.81
N ILE A 139 17.12 -44.52 7.23
CA ILE A 139 17.63 -44.21 8.57
C ILE A 139 17.65 -42.70 8.80
N LEU A 140 18.09 -41.93 7.80
CA LEU A 140 18.08 -40.47 7.83
C LEU A 140 16.65 -39.91 8.02
N CYS A 141 15.68 -40.39 7.23
CA CYS A 141 14.28 -40.00 7.33
C CYS A 141 13.69 -40.29 8.72
N LYS A 142 13.99 -41.47 9.29
CA LYS A 142 13.61 -41.81 10.67
C LYS A 142 14.19 -40.82 11.69
N GLY A 143 15.43 -40.38 11.50
CA GLY A 143 16.05 -39.32 12.32
C GLY A 143 15.29 -37.99 12.32
N PHE A 144 14.52 -37.70 11.26
CA PHE A 144 13.66 -36.53 11.18
C PHE A 144 12.23 -36.75 11.74
N GLY A 145 11.89 -38.00 12.07
CA GLY A 145 10.54 -38.43 12.45
C GLY A 145 9.63 -38.71 11.25
N ILE A 146 10.21 -39.14 10.12
CA ILE A 146 9.47 -39.57 8.92
C ILE A 146 9.50 -41.11 8.88
N ASP A 147 8.35 -41.75 9.08
CA ASP A 147 8.25 -43.21 9.17
C ASP A 147 8.05 -43.90 7.81
N SER A 148 7.66 -43.14 6.78
CA SER A 148 7.37 -43.63 5.44
C SER A 148 8.27 -42.99 4.39
N VAL A 149 8.86 -43.84 3.54
CA VAL A 149 9.68 -43.42 2.40
C VAL A 149 9.26 -44.22 1.17
N ILE A 150 9.11 -43.55 0.03
CA ILE A 150 8.96 -44.19 -1.27
C ILE A 150 10.07 -43.76 -2.22
N PHE A 151 10.50 -44.69 -3.08
CA PHE A 151 11.52 -44.46 -4.10
C PHE A 151 10.86 -44.63 -5.47
N VAL A 152 10.94 -43.60 -6.29
CA VAL A 152 10.23 -43.50 -7.57
C VAL A 152 11.23 -43.29 -8.71
N SER A 153 11.21 -44.24 -9.63
CA SER A 153 11.97 -44.25 -10.87
C SER A 153 11.06 -43.87 -12.05
N LYS A 154 11.63 -43.32 -13.13
CA LYS A 154 10.89 -43.11 -14.38
C LYS A 154 10.35 -44.39 -15.03
N PHE A 155 10.88 -45.55 -14.62
CA PHE A 155 10.46 -46.87 -15.10
C PHE A 155 9.37 -47.51 -14.24
N ASP A 156 9.01 -46.90 -13.11
CA ASP A 156 7.92 -47.41 -12.28
C ASP A 156 6.56 -47.12 -12.93
N SER A 157 5.64 -48.08 -12.83
CA SER A 157 4.26 -47.87 -13.26
C SER A 157 3.47 -47.10 -12.21
N GLY A 158 2.48 -46.32 -12.65
CA GLY A 158 1.57 -45.61 -11.74
C GLY A 158 0.87 -46.58 -10.76
N TYR A 159 0.55 -47.79 -11.21
CA TYR A 159 -0.02 -48.85 -10.35
C TYR A 159 0.90 -49.23 -9.18
N LYS A 160 2.19 -49.43 -9.44
CA LYS A 160 3.17 -49.78 -8.39
C LYS A 160 3.28 -48.66 -7.35
N VAL A 161 3.38 -47.41 -7.82
CA VAL A 161 3.49 -46.23 -6.95
C VAL A 161 2.22 -46.04 -6.12
N CYS A 162 1.03 -46.12 -6.73
CA CYS A 162 -0.24 -46.00 -6.01
C CYS A 162 -0.43 -47.10 -4.95
N THR A 163 0.00 -48.33 -5.22
CA THR A 163 -0.10 -49.45 -4.24
C THR A 163 0.75 -49.18 -2.99
N GLN A 164 1.94 -48.59 -3.16
CA GLN A 164 2.78 -48.18 -2.03
C GLN A 164 2.12 -47.04 -1.25
N ILE A 165 1.56 -46.04 -1.95
CA ILE A 165 0.84 -44.94 -1.33
C ILE A 165 -0.38 -45.45 -0.54
N ASP A 166 -1.17 -46.37 -1.10
CA ASP A 166 -2.31 -46.98 -0.41
C ASP A 166 -1.89 -47.69 0.89
N THR A 167 -0.75 -48.38 0.87
CA THR A 167 -0.20 -49.05 2.05
C THR A 167 0.12 -48.06 3.17
N ILE A 168 0.64 -46.88 2.82
CA ILE A 168 0.89 -45.78 3.77
C ILE A 168 -0.43 -45.21 4.26
N LEU A 169 -1.32 -44.84 3.34
CA LEU A 169 -2.62 -44.24 3.63
C LEU A 169 -3.54 -45.11 4.47
N ASN A 170 -3.40 -46.45 4.40
CA ASN A 170 -4.13 -47.38 5.24
C ASN A 170 -3.75 -47.30 6.73
N LYS A 171 -2.60 -46.74 7.05
CA LYS A 171 -2.09 -46.57 8.42
C LYS A 171 -2.30 -45.14 8.96
N CYS A 172 -2.73 -44.21 8.11
CA CYS A 172 -2.81 -42.80 8.45
C CYS A 172 -4.26 -42.34 8.70
N GLN A 173 -4.41 -41.40 9.63
CA GLN A 173 -5.67 -40.69 9.85
C GLN A 173 -5.60 -39.33 9.16
N ALA A 174 -6.68 -38.95 8.47
CA ALA A 174 -6.76 -37.63 7.84
C ALA A 174 -6.98 -36.53 8.90
N GLU A 175 -6.26 -35.43 8.76
CA GLU A 175 -6.29 -34.29 9.67
C GLU A 175 -6.53 -32.99 8.90
N LYS A 176 -7.29 -32.06 9.49
CA LYS A 176 -7.46 -30.73 8.91
C LYS A 176 -6.22 -29.90 9.27
N ILE A 177 -5.50 -29.42 8.25
CA ILE A 177 -4.30 -28.60 8.45
C ILE A 177 -4.70 -27.13 8.45
N GLU A 178 -4.53 -26.47 9.59
CA GLU A 178 -4.73 -25.03 9.75
C GLU A 178 -3.43 -24.39 10.22
N LEU A 179 -2.72 -23.68 9.35
CA LEU A 179 -1.51 -22.95 9.71
C LEU A 179 -1.89 -21.63 10.41
N THR A 180 -1.19 -21.32 11.50
CA THR A 180 -1.23 -19.99 12.09
C THR A 180 -0.53 -18.99 11.16
N GLU A 181 -0.83 -17.70 11.31
CA GLU A 181 -0.17 -16.65 10.55
C GLU A 181 1.36 -16.70 10.74
N ALA A 182 1.82 -16.84 11.98
CA ALA A 182 3.24 -16.96 12.29
C ALA A 182 3.89 -18.18 11.60
N GLU A 183 3.24 -19.34 11.61
CA GLU A 183 3.71 -20.54 10.89
C GLU A 183 3.74 -20.28 9.39
N PHE A 184 2.74 -19.62 8.81
CA PHE A 184 2.75 -19.28 7.38
C PHE A 184 3.96 -18.40 7.03
N TYR A 185 4.18 -17.31 7.77
CA TYR A 185 5.31 -16.42 7.51
C TYR A 185 6.68 -17.10 7.69
N SER A 186 6.83 -17.93 8.74
CA SER A 186 8.07 -18.65 8.99
C SER A 186 8.29 -19.79 7.98
N ASN A 187 7.23 -20.47 7.54
CA ASN A 187 7.35 -21.64 6.67
C ASN A 187 7.72 -21.26 5.23
N PHE A 188 7.40 -20.04 4.81
CA PHE A 188 7.59 -19.61 3.43
C PHE A 188 8.67 -18.52 3.26
N ASP A 189 9.50 -18.33 4.29
CA ASP A 189 10.62 -17.37 4.27
C ASP A 189 10.15 -15.95 3.87
N LEU A 190 8.93 -15.59 4.29
CA LEU A 190 8.27 -14.34 3.93
C LEU A 190 8.75 -13.18 4.81
N ILE A 191 9.30 -13.47 5.99
CA ILE A 191 9.92 -12.48 6.88
C ILE A 191 11.14 -11.85 6.20
N GLU A 192 12.02 -12.68 5.62
CA GLU A 192 13.21 -12.22 4.88
C GLU A 192 12.79 -11.39 3.66
N LEU A 193 11.81 -11.86 2.88
CA LEU A 193 11.32 -11.12 1.72
C LEU A 193 10.76 -9.75 2.12
N LYS A 194 10.05 -9.67 3.25
CA LYS A 194 9.56 -8.39 3.77
C LYS A 194 10.73 -7.47 4.14
N GLN A 195 11.71 -7.98 4.89
CA GLN A 195 12.89 -7.21 5.30
C GLN A 195 13.68 -6.70 4.11
N ASP A 196 13.85 -7.52 3.06
CA ASP A 196 14.53 -7.13 1.83
C ASP A 196 13.82 -5.95 1.13
N ILE A 197 12.48 -5.99 1.06
CA ILE A 197 11.68 -4.91 0.45
C ILE A 197 11.75 -3.64 1.31
N GLU A 198 11.68 -3.77 2.63
CA GLU A 198 11.81 -2.63 3.56
C GLU A 198 13.19 -1.98 3.42
N LEU A 199 14.27 -2.77 3.38
CA LEU A 199 15.64 -2.29 3.23
C LEU A 199 15.86 -1.56 1.89
N GLU A 200 15.34 -2.11 0.79
CA GLU A 200 15.41 -1.47 -0.53
C GLU A 200 14.70 -0.10 -0.53
N LEU A 201 13.50 -0.04 0.06
CA LEU A 201 12.77 1.23 0.17
C LEU A 201 13.47 2.24 1.08
N GLU A 202 14.12 1.79 2.16
CA GLU A 202 14.94 2.66 3.01
C GLU A 202 16.13 3.24 2.25
N PHE A 203 16.83 2.43 1.45
CA PHE A 203 17.93 2.91 0.63
C PHE A 203 17.48 3.98 -0.37
N GLN A 204 16.35 3.74 -1.05
CA GLN A 204 15.82 4.70 -2.02
C GLN A 204 15.23 5.96 -1.36
N LYS A 205 14.64 5.82 -0.16
CA LYS A 205 14.19 6.95 0.65
C LYS A 205 15.35 7.91 0.95
N GLU A 206 16.56 7.39 1.17
CA GLU A 206 17.73 8.23 1.39
C GLU A 206 18.07 9.08 0.16
N ASN A 207 17.91 8.53 -1.05
CA ASN A 207 18.07 9.32 -2.28
C ASN A 207 17.04 10.44 -2.39
N VAL A 208 15.77 10.16 -2.04
CA VAL A 208 14.68 11.15 -2.01
C VAL A 208 14.97 12.24 -0.99
N ASN A 209 15.38 11.86 0.22
CA ASN A 209 15.78 12.79 1.28
C ASN A 209 16.92 13.70 0.82
N ASN A 210 17.95 13.14 0.18
CA ASN A 210 19.09 13.90 -0.30
C ASN A 210 18.71 14.88 -1.42
N LYS A 211 17.87 14.45 -2.38
CA LYS A 211 17.32 15.33 -3.42
C LYS A 211 16.56 16.50 -2.82
N PHE A 212 15.66 16.22 -1.88
CA PHE A 212 14.88 17.27 -1.23
C PHE A 212 15.76 18.17 -0.34
N ARG A 213 16.76 17.61 0.35
CA ARG A 213 17.70 18.38 1.19
C ARG A 213 18.47 19.41 0.39
N LYS A 214 18.92 19.08 -0.83
CA LYS A 214 19.58 20.04 -1.73
C LYS A 214 18.67 21.21 -2.08
N ILE A 215 17.43 20.92 -2.47
CA ILE A 215 16.41 21.94 -2.78
C ILE A 215 16.13 22.82 -1.55
N ALA A 216 15.99 22.19 -0.37
CA ALA A 216 15.74 22.88 0.88
C ALA A 216 16.87 23.84 1.29
N LEU A 217 18.12 23.50 1.00
CA LEU A 217 19.26 24.40 1.24
C LEU A 217 19.17 25.65 0.35
N VAL A 218 18.88 25.46 -0.93
CA VAL A 218 18.71 26.58 -1.88
C VAL A 218 17.55 27.50 -1.46
N ILE A 219 16.42 26.92 -1.03
CA ILE A 219 15.28 27.69 -0.50
C ILE A 219 15.68 28.46 0.75
N ARG A 220 16.39 27.82 1.67
CA ARG A 220 16.86 28.48 2.90
C ARG A 220 17.77 29.66 2.59
N GLU A 221 18.73 29.50 1.70
CA GLU A 221 19.65 30.58 1.28
C GLU A 221 18.90 31.73 0.63
N PHE A 222 17.95 31.44 -0.26
CA PHE A 222 17.08 32.45 -0.87
C PHE A 222 16.31 33.24 0.20
N ILE A 223 15.69 32.56 1.18
CA ILE A 223 14.96 33.22 2.27
C ILE A 223 15.87 34.12 3.11
N ILE A 224 17.09 33.66 3.42
CA ILE A 224 18.06 34.42 4.23
C ILE A 224 18.49 35.69 3.49
N ASN A 225 18.83 35.56 2.20
CA ASN A 225 19.39 36.64 1.40
C ASN A 225 18.34 37.56 0.76
N PHE A 226 17.05 37.27 0.93
CA PHE A 226 15.97 38.08 0.36
C PHE A 226 15.91 39.46 1.04
N ASN A 227 15.92 40.53 0.24
CA ASN A 227 15.88 41.90 0.72
C ASN A 227 14.58 42.20 1.48
N GLU A 228 14.69 42.50 2.78
CA GLU A 228 13.56 42.78 3.67
C GLU A 228 12.89 44.13 3.38
N ALA A 229 13.58 45.05 2.72
CA ALA A 229 13.01 46.32 2.27
C ALA A 229 12.09 46.16 1.04
N ASN A 230 12.02 44.97 0.43
CA ASN A 230 11.17 44.74 -0.73
C ASN A 230 9.68 44.71 -0.30
N PRO A 231 8.81 45.57 -0.86
CA PRO A 231 7.39 45.63 -0.49
C PRO A 231 6.63 44.32 -0.79
N SER A 232 7.12 43.51 -1.74
CA SER A 232 6.55 42.21 -2.08
C SER A 232 7.07 41.06 -1.22
N MET A 233 7.93 41.31 -0.22
CA MET A 233 8.58 40.26 0.57
C MET A 233 7.59 39.24 1.11
N TYR A 234 6.54 39.67 1.81
CA TYR A 234 5.60 38.76 2.46
C TYR A 234 4.84 37.89 1.47
N GLU A 235 4.41 38.46 0.34
CA GLU A 235 3.75 37.70 -0.71
C GLU A 235 4.72 36.66 -1.32
N VAL A 236 5.94 37.08 -1.66
CA VAL A 236 6.95 36.18 -2.23
C VAL A 236 7.25 35.04 -1.26
N MET A 237 7.39 35.31 0.04
CA MET A 237 7.61 34.27 1.06
C MET A 237 6.43 33.31 1.19
N HIS A 238 5.19 33.80 1.10
CA HIS A 238 3.99 32.97 1.13
C HIS A 238 3.94 32.02 -0.07
N TYR A 239 4.07 32.55 -1.29
CA TYR A 239 4.04 31.72 -2.50
C TYR A 239 5.24 30.78 -2.60
N LEU A 240 6.42 31.17 -2.09
CA LEU A 240 7.56 30.27 -1.97
C LEU A 240 7.27 29.11 -1.01
N ALA A 241 6.59 29.34 0.12
CA ALA A 241 6.21 28.29 1.04
C ALA A 241 5.22 27.30 0.42
N LEU A 242 4.25 27.80 -0.36
CA LEU A 242 3.33 26.96 -1.15
C LEU A 242 4.08 26.13 -2.19
N GLU A 243 4.98 26.74 -2.95
CA GLU A 243 5.75 26.00 -3.96
C GLU A 243 6.68 24.97 -3.33
N THR A 244 7.29 25.29 -2.19
CA THR A 244 8.10 24.33 -1.42
C THR A 244 7.28 23.10 -1.02
N LYS A 245 6.02 23.32 -0.59
CA LYS A 245 5.10 22.23 -0.27
C LYS A 245 4.77 21.39 -1.51
N ASN A 246 4.44 22.04 -2.64
CA ASN A 246 4.14 21.35 -3.90
C ASN A 246 5.32 20.49 -4.38
N ILE A 247 6.55 21.00 -4.28
CA ILE A 247 7.76 20.26 -4.63
C ILE A 247 7.95 19.04 -3.71
N ALA A 248 7.73 19.20 -2.40
CA ALA A 248 7.81 18.09 -1.46
C ALA A 248 6.77 17.01 -1.79
N GLU A 249 5.51 17.40 -2.01
CA GLU A 249 4.42 16.48 -2.38
C GLU A 249 4.71 15.78 -3.71
N LYS A 250 5.23 16.50 -4.71
CA LYS A 250 5.61 15.91 -5.99
C LYS A 250 6.74 14.90 -5.84
N ILE A 251 7.78 15.23 -5.07
CA ILE A 251 8.90 14.31 -4.84
C ILE A 251 8.44 13.04 -4.13
N ILE A 252 7.52 13.17 -3.15
CA ILE A 252 6.89 12.03 -2.47
C ILE A 252 6.08 11.20 -3.46
N SER A 253 5.20 11.85 -4.23
CA SER A 253 4.35 11.17 -5.22
C SER A 253 5.17 10.46 -6.29
N ASP A 254 6.23 11.09 -6.80
CA ASP A 254 7.13 10.48 -7.78
C ASP A 254 7.81 9.23 -7.18
N PHE A 255 8.23 9.29 -5.91
CA PHE A 255 8.81 8.14 -5.20
C PHE A 255 7.80 7.00 -4.99
N GLU A 256 6.55 7.32 -4.63
CA GLU A 256 5.48 6.34 -4.48
C GLU A 256 5.15 5.66 -5.81
N ILE A 257 5.06 6.43 -6.90
CA ILE A 257 4.78 5.91 -8.24
C ILE A 257 5.92 5.00 -8.72
N GLN A 258 7.18 5.44 -8.56
CA GLN A 258 8.36 4.66 -8.97
C GLN A 258 8.46 3.33 -8.23
N ASN A 259 7.99 3.29 -6.98
CA ASN A 259 8.09 2.12 -6.11
C ASN A 259 6.76 1.44 -5.83
N ASN A 260 5.76 1.70 -6.66
CA ASN A 260 4.41 1.18 -6.47
C ASN A 260 4.38 -0.35 -6.37
N ASP A 261 5.26 -1.05 -7.10
CA ASP A 261 5.37 -2.51 -7.02
C ASP A 261 5.87 -2.98 -5.65
N SER A 262 6.88 -2.31 -5.09
CA SER A 262 7.42 -2.60 -3.75
C SER A 262 6.42 -2.25 -2.66
N PHE A 263 5.73 -1.11 -2.80
CA PHE A 263 4.64 -0.73 -1.90
C PHE A 263 3.46 -1.70 -1.99
N SER A 264 3.09 -2.17 -3.18
CA SER A 264 2.03 -3.16 -3.38
C SER A 264 2.39 -4.49 -2.73
N LYS A 265 3.65 -4.92 -2.82
CA LYS A 265 4.16 -6.10 -2.10
C LYS A 265 4.11 -5.89 -0.59
N LEU A 266 4.48 -4.71 -0.08
CA LEU A 266 4.34 -4.40 1.34
C LEU A 266 2.89 -4.26 1.81
N PHE A 267 1.98 -3.78 0.97
CA PHE A 267 0.56 -3.66 1.29
C PHE A 267 -0.09 -5.04 1.45
N GLN A 268 0.43 -6.05 0.75
CA GLN A 268 0.05 -7.45 1.00
C GLN A 268 0.47 -7.92 2.41
N TYR A 269 1.47 -7.28 3.03
CA TYR A 269 1.95 -7.56 4.38
C TYR A 269 1.39 -6.62 5.46
N HIS A 270 0.92 -5.42 5.09
CA HIS A 270 0.48 -4.37 6.02
C HIS A 270 -0.72 -3.57 5.50
N SER A 271 -1.64 -3.23 6.40
CA SER A 271 -2.85 -2.48 6.04
C SER A 271 -2.63 -0.99 5.72
N ASN A 272 -1.44 -0.40 5.94
CA ASN A 272 -1.19 1.02 5.64
C ASN A 272 0.30 1.47 5.63
N PRO A 273 1.05 1.29 4.53
CA PRO A 273 2.48 1.65 4.45
C PRO A 273 2.78 3.13 4.10
N SER A 274 1.82 3.87 3.54
CA SER A 274 2.04 5.21 2.98
C SER A 274 2.20 6.33 4.03
N LEU A 275 1.71 6.14 5.26
CA LEU A 275 1.70 7.19 6.28
C LEU A 275 3.02 7.37 7.07
N ALA A 276 3.98 6.45 6.93
CA ALA A 276 5.18 6.45 7.78
C ALA A 276 6.35 7.28 7.23
N TYR A 277 6.40 7.56 5.93
CA TYR A 277 7.71 7.77 5.33
C TYR A 277 8.26 9.20 5.38
N LEU A 278 7.44 10.27 5.30
CA LEU A 278 7.98 11.63 5.20
C LEU A 278 7.14 12.71 5.90
N ARG A 279 7.18 12.77 7.24
CA ARG A 279 6.67 13.93 8.00
C ARG A 279 7.72 15.04 8.07
N GLN A 280 7.69 15.99 7.14
CA GLN A 280 8.56 17.16 7.17
C GLN A 280 7.90 18.40 7.79
N LYS A 281 8.04 18.55 9.13
CA LYS A 281 7.48 19.69 9.89
C LYS A 281 8.44 20.91 10.01
N LYS A 282 9.71 20.79 9.58
CA LYS A 282 10.77 21.77 9.92
C LYS A 282 10.92 22.95 8.95
N LEU A 283 10.72 22.77 7.64
CA LEU A 283 10.99 23.82 6.64
C LEU A 283 9.91 24.91 6.54
N LEU A 284 8.65 24.57 6.78
CA LEU A 284 7.54 25.54 6.78
C LEU A 284 7.64 26.57 7.92
N ASN A 285 8.47 26.34 8.93
CA ASN A 285 8.61 27.25 10.07
C ASN A 285 9.46 28.49 9.77
N LEU A 286 10.34 28.45 8.76
CA LEU A 286 11.25 29.55 8.45
C LEU A 286 10.54 30.74 7.78
N PRO A 287 9.73 30.54 6.71
CA PRO A 287 8.90 31.63 6.14
C PRO A 287 7.96 32.19 7.20
N ASN A 288 7.27 31.31 7.94
CA ASN A 288 6.34 31.70 9.00
C ASN A 288 6.99 32.55 10.10
N LYS A 289 8.29 32.38 10.39
CA LYS A 289 9.01 33.23 11.35
C LYS A 289 9.28 34.63 10.79
N LYS A 290 9.69 34.76 9.53
CA LYS A 290 9.91 36.07 8.88
C LYS A 290 8.61 36.86 8.69
N MET A 291 7.48 36.19 8.60
CA MET A 291 6.18 36.82 8.35
C MET A 291 5.41 37.28 9.61
N LYS A 292 5.92 37.02 10.83
CA LYS A 292 5.19 37.27 12.10
C LYS A 292 4.86 38.74 12.39
N GLY A 293 5.55 39.70 11.78
CA GLY A 293 5.36 41.14 12.03
C GLY A 293 4.42 41.84 11.06
N ASP A 294 3.94 41.16 10.02
CA ASP A 294 3.15 41.80 8.96
C ASP A 294 1.68 41.97 9.36
N LYS A 295 1.15 43.19 9.23
CA LYS A 295 -0.28 43.48 9.41
C LYS A 295 -1.14 42.83 8.33
N ASN A 296 -0.58 42.57 7.15
CA ASN A 296 -1.24 41.88 6.05
C ASN A 296 -1.06 40.36 6.10
N HIS A 297 -0.44 39.82 7.16
CA HIS A 297 -0.31 38.39 7.32
C HIS A 297 -1.67 37.70 7.43
N PHE A 298 -1.85 36.53 6.80
CA PHE A 298 -3.12 35.81 6.80
C PHE A 298 -3.61 35.45 8.22
N PHE A 299 -2.70 35.31 9.21
CA PHE A 299 -3.06 35.10 10.62
C PHE A 299 -3.87 36.26 11.22
N ASN A 300 -3.74 37.50 10.72
CA ASN A 300 -4.56 38.63 11.16
C ASN A 300 -5.99 38.56 10.61
N PHE A 301 -6.23 37.69 9.63
CA PHE A 301 -7.56 37.38 9.11
C PHE A 301 -8.18 36.19 9.83
N ILE A 302 -7.47 35.50 10.73
CA ILE A 302 -8.01 34.39 11.53
C ILE A 302 -8.08 34.83 13.00
N LYS A 303 -9.29 34.98 13.52
CA LYS A 303 -9.51 35.49 14.89
C LYS A 303 -10.58 34.67 15.61
N ALA A 304 -10.45 34.53 16.94
CA ALA A 304 -11.49 33.93 17.77
C ALA A 304 -12.46 35.00 18.26
N CYS A 305 -13.76 34.74 18.16
CA CYS A 305 -14.77 35.62 18.74
C CYS A 305 -14.55 35.74 20.26
N PRO A 306 -14.45 36.95 20.83
CA PRO A 306 -14.16 37.14 22.27
C PRO A 306 -15.29 36.65 23.18
N PHE A 307 -16.49 36.44 22.63
CA PHE A 307 -17.66 36.05 23.43
C PHE A 307 -17.98 34.55 23.41
N CYS A 308 -17.62 33.84 22.34
CA CYS A 308 -17.96 32.42 22.19
C CYS A 308 -16.81 31.55 21.70
N ASN A 309 -15.62 32.13 21.51
CA ASN A 309 -14.38 31.48 21.07
C ASN A 309 -14.46 30.77 19.69
N THR A 310 -15.57 30.93 18.95
CA THR A 310 -15.67 30.45 17.58
C THR A 310 -14.63 31.15 16.70
N ILE A 311 -13.89 30.36 15.92
CA ILE A 311 -12.81 30.83 15.08
C ILE A 311 -13.37 31.25 13.73
N TRP A 312 -13.01 32.45 13.29
CA TRP A 312 -13.47 33.09 12.07
C TRP A 312 -12.30 33.41 11.15
N LEU A 313 -12.52 33.22 9.84
CA LEU A 313 -11.66 33.74 8.79
C LEU A 313 -12.36 34.94 8.14
N LYS A 314 -11.72 36.11 8.14
CA LYS A 314 -12.21 37.29 7.42
C LYS A 314 -12.00 37.10 5.93
N VAL A 315 -13.11 36.94 5.22
CA VAL A 315 -13.15 36.73 3.77
C VAL A 315 -13.44 38.02 2.99
N ALA A 316 -14.11 39.01 3.60
CA ALA A 316 -14.46 40.28 2.98
C ALA A 316 -14.72 41.38 4.04
N GLY A 317 -14.88 42.64 3.60
CA GLY A 317 -15.29 43.77 4.43
C GLY A 317 -14.16 44.57 5.10
N CYS A 318 -14.51 45.70 5.72
CA CYS A 318 -13.58 46.55 6.45
C CYS A 318 -13.28 46.01 7.86
N GLY A 319 -12.38 46.65 8.60
CA GLY A 319 -11.99 46.27 9.96
C GLY A 319 -12.98 46.67 11.08
N GLY A 320 -14.12 47.26 10.70
CA GLY A 320 -15.10 47.81 11.62
C GLY A 320 -16.00 46.78 12.32
N VAL A 321 -17.16 47.27 12.76
CA VAL A 321 -18.17 46.46 13.47
C VAL A 321 -18.79 45.42 12.53
N THR A 322 -18.79 44.17 12.95
CA THR A 322 -19.50 43.05 12.32
C THR A 322 -20.19 42.19 13.39
N THR A 323 -20.94 41.17 13.02
CA THR A 323 -21.67 40.30 13.95
C THR A 323 -21.13 38.88 13.89
N CYS A 324 -20.84 38.27 15.05
CA CYS A 324 -20.37 36.89 15.10
C CYS A 324 -21.42 35.92 14.53
N GLY A 325 -21.11 35.21 13.46
CA GLY A 325 -22.04 34.30 12.77
C GLY A 325 -22.69 34.90 11.53
N GLU A 326 -22.35 36.14 11.17
CA GLU A 326 -22.76 36.76 9.92
C GLU A 326 -21.88 36.25 8.77
N PHE A 327 -22.50 35.69 7.74
CA PHE A 327 -21.80 35.27 6.52
C PHE A 327 -22.07 36.28 5.42
N PRO A 328 -21.10 36.59 4.54
CA PRO A 328 -21.37 37.38 3.35
C PRO A 328 -22.48 36.70 2.53
N VAL A 329 -23.45 37.49 2.05
CA VAL A 329 -24.59 37.00 1.27
C VAL A 329 -24.06 36.42 -0.05
N LYS A 330 -24.04 35.08 -0.15
CA LYS A 330 -23.63 34.26 -1.30
C LYS A 330 -22.48 34.84 -2.14
N ASP A 331 -21.27 34.36 -1.86
CA ASP A 331 -20.07 34.64 -2.63
C ASP A 331 -20.07 33.93 -4.00
N GLU A 332 -20.87 34.39 -4.97
CA GLU A 332 -20.59 34.12 -6.40
C GLU A 332 -19.16 34.59 -6.76
N TYR A 333 -18.65 35.59 -6.04
CA TYR A 333 -17.29 36.11 -6.15
C TYR A 333 -16.19 35.06 -5.90
N PHE A 334 -16.28 34.24 -4.84
CA PHE A 334 -15.25 33.24 -4.55
C PHE A 334 -15.32 32.04 -5.49
N ASN A 335 -16.51 31.66 -5.96
CA ASN A 335 -16.67 30.55 -6.90
C ASN A 335 -16.20 30.92 -8.32
N ASN A 336 -16.34 32.19 -8.73
CA ASN A 336 -16.00 32.63 -10.08
C ASN A 336 -14.55 33.12 -10.24
N PHE A 337 -13.85 33.44 -9.15
CA PHE A 337 -12.48 33.96 -9.18
C PHE A 337 -11.49 33.08 -8.44
N LYS A 338 -11.21 31.88 -8.98
CA LYS A 338 -9.94 31.20 -8.68
C LYS A 338 -8.81 32.04 -9.28
N MET A 339 -8.24 32.96 -8.51
CA MET A 339 -7.08 33.70 -8.95
C MET A 339 -5.89 32.74 -9.08
N PRO A 340 -5.20 32.72 -10.23
CA PRO A 340 -3.96 31.96 -10.37
C PRO A 340 -2.91 32.49 -9.37
N LEU A 341 -1.90 31.70 -9.06
CA LEU A 341 -0.83 32.14 -8.16
C LEU A 341 -0.15 33.40 -8.73
N LYS A 342 0.07 34.42 -7.90
CA LYS A 342 0.66 35.70 -8.32
C LYS A 342 2.10 35.54 -8.83
N TYR A 343 2.87 34.65 -8.21
CA TYR A 343 4.25 34.37 -8.59
C TYR A 343 4.40 32.93 -9.07
N GLU A 344 5.19 32.75 -10.12
CA GLU A 344 5.70 31.45 -10.57
C GLU A 344 7.16 31.35 -10.17
N PHE A 345 7.52 30.27 -9.47
CA PHE A 345 8.88 30.01 -9.02
C PHE A 345 9.53 28.96 -9.93
N THR A 346 10.80 29.15 -10.24
CA THR A 346 11.66 28.12 -10.80
C THR A 346 12.73 27.80 -9.76
N ILE A 347 12.58 26.65 -9.10
CA ILE A 347 13.47 26.21 -8.02
C ILE A 347 14.34 25.07 -8.57
N THR A 348 15.64 25.29 -8.58
CA THR A 348 16.63 24.31 -9.03
C THR A 348 17.75 24.17 -8.00
N GLU A 349 18.62 23.18 -8.15
CA GLU A 349 19.82 23.07 -7.31
C GLU A 349 20.77 24.28 -7.45
N LYS A 350 20.64 25.07 -8.51
CA LYS A 350 21.49 26.24 -8.77
C LYS A 350 20.95 27.54 -8.17
N GLY A 351 19.71 27.56 -7.71
CA GLY A 351 19.07 28.79 -7.22
C GLY A 351 17.57 28.84 -7.43
N ILE A 352 16.99 29.96 -7.00
CA ILE A 352 15.58 30.29 -7.13
C ILE A 352 15.43 31.55 -7.94
N THR A 353 14.59 31.49 -8.97
CA THR A 353 14.07 32.67 -9.65
C THR A 353 12.56 32.67 -9.56
N TYR A 354 11.95 33.85 -9.61
CA TYR A 354 10.50 33.98 -9.65
C TYR A 354 10.09 35.12 -10.56
N LYS A 355 8.92 34.98 -11.18
CA LYS A 355 8.30 36.00 -12.02
C LYS A 355 6.83 36.14 -11.67
N ILE A 356 6.24 37.28 -11.98
CA ILE A 356 4.79 37.46 -11.85
C ILE A 356 4.11 36.61 -12.92
N ASN A 357 3.12 35.83 -12.53
CA ASN A 357 2.32 35.00 -13.43
C ASN A 357 1.54 35.88 -14.42
N GLU A 358 1.69 35.62 -15.72
CA GLU A 358 0.98 36.40 -16.76
C GLU A 358 -0.54 36.23 -16.68
N LYS A 359 -1.02 35.03 -16.31
CA LYS A 359 -2.45 34.78 -16.11
C LYS A 359 -2.98 35.61 -14.93
N TYR A 360 -2.16 35.79 -13.89
CA TYR A 360 -2.50 36.67 -12.79
C TYR A 360 -2.60 38.12 -13.26
N LYS A 361 -1.60 38.63 -14.01
CA LYS A 361 -1.64 39.99 -14.57
C LYS A 361 -2.89 40.23 -15.42
N GLN A 362 -3.21 39.31 -16.33
CA GLN A 362 -4.40 39.41 -17.19
C GLN A 362 -5.70 39.47 -16.37
N ASN A 363 -5.80 38.66 -15.31
CA ASN A 363 -6.96 38.68 -14.42
C ASN A 363 -7.00 39.93 -13.54
N GLU A 364 -5.86 40.41 -13.05
CA GLU A 364 -5.76 41.64 -12.29
C GLU A 364 -6.17 42.85 -13.14
N GLU A 365 -5.75 42.91 -14.41
CA GLU A 365 -6.16 43.93 -15.36
C GLU A 365 -7.66 43.88 -15.67
N LYS A 366 -8.22 42.67 -15.85
CA LYS A 366 -9.67 42.49 -15.97
C LYS A 366 -10.38 43.06 -14.73
N ILE A 367 -9.93 42.69 -13.53
CA ILE A 367 -10.50 43.18 -12.26
C ILE A 367 -10.37 44.71 -12.16
N LYS A 368 -9.22 45.29 -12.52
CA LYS A 368 -9.02 46.75 -12.52
C LYS A 368 -9.97 47.45 -13.52
N LYS A 369 -10.15 46.88 -14.71
CA LYS A 369 -11.14 47.37 -15.69
C LYS A 369 -12.57 47.31 -15.13
N TYR A 370 -12.94 46.23 -14.44
CA TYR A 370 -14.25 46.10 -13.79
C TYR A 370 -14.43 47.06 -12.60
N LYS A 371 -13.38 47.29 -11.79
CA LYS A 371 -13.41 48.24 -10.67
C LYS A 371 -13.53 49.69 -11.14
N ASN A 372 -12.90 50.03 -12.27
CA ASN A 372 -12.95 51.39 -12.83
C ASN A 372 -14.21 51.66 -13.65
N SER A 373 -14.96 50.64 -14.07
CA SER A 373 -16.32 50.86 -14.56
C SER A 373 -17.22 51.12 -13.35
N GLU A 374 -17.51 52.38 -13.04
CA GLU A 374 -18.48 52.79 -11.99
C GLU A 374 -19.78 51.98 -12.08
N SER A 375 -20.18 51.57 -13.29
CA SER A 375 -21.38 50.77 -13.52
C SER A 375 -21.37 49.36 -12.89
N PHE A 376 -20.24 48.78 -12.46
CA PHE A 376 -20.24 47.42 -11.89
C PHE A 376 -20.60 47.43 -10.41
N TRP A 377 -19.95 48.25 -9.59
CA TRP A 377 -20.36 48.45 -8.20
C TRP A 377 -21.73 49.10 -8.13
N PHE A 378 -22.04 50.06 -9.01
CA PHE A 378 -23.41 50.59 -9.11
C PHE A 378 -24.42 49.55 -9.59
N LYS A 379 -24.12 48.61 -10.49
CA LYS A 379 -25.09 47.54 -10.84
C LYS A 379 -25.27 46.50 -9.75
N ILE A 380 -24.21 46.15 -9.01
CA ILE A 380 -24.32 45.25 -7.83
C ILE A 380 -25.09 45.96 -6.69
N LEU A 381 -24.82 47.24 -6.45
CA LEU A 381 -25.51 48.04 -5.43
C LEU A 381 -26.90 48.54 -5.88
N GLN A 382 -27.19 48.75 -7.18
CA GLN A 382 -28.52 49.14 -7.67
C GLN A 382 -29.44 47.92 -7.86
N ASN A 383 -28.90 46.74 -8.13
CA ASN A 383 -29.65 45.48 -7.96
C ASN A 383 -29.88 45.15 -6.48
N GLN A 384 -29.23 45.87 -5.55
CA GLN A 384 -29.61 45.98 -4.14
C GLN A 384 -30.39 47.29 -3.93
N SER A 385 -31.62 47.34 -4.43
CA SER A 385 -32.50 48.50 -4.35
C SER A 385 -32.53 49.18 -2.95
N PRO A 386 -32.79 50.49 -2.83
CA PRO A 386 -32.91 51.20 -1.54
C PRO A 386 -34.09 50.77 -0.66
N SER A 387 -34.81 49.70 -1.02
CA SER A 387 -35.95 49.13 -0.29
C SER A 387 -35.57 47.98 0.63
N SER A 388 -34.31 47.85 1.04
CA SER A 388 -33.86 46.86 2.03
C SER A 388 -34.18 47.23 3.49
N GLN A 389 -35.39 47.72 3.75
CA GLN A 389 -36.05 47.51 5.05
C GLN A 389 -36.62 46.09 5.18
N ILE A 390 -36.50 45.24 4.15
CA ILE A 390 -37.03 43.88 4.16
C ILE A 390 -35.98 42.92 3.60
N TYR A 391 -34.96 42.56 4.38
CA TYR A 391 -34.32 41.22 4.32
C TYR A 391 -33.67 40.87 5.68
N HIS A 392 -34.34 41.22 6.78
CA HIS A 392 -34.39 40.31 7.93
C HIS A 392 -35.46 39.26 7.63
N GLN A 393 -35.27 38.45 6.58
CA GLN A 393 -35.93 37.15 6.64
C GLN A 393 -35.15 36.36 7.70
N PRO A 394 -35.80 35.94 8.81
CA PRO A 394 -35.19 34.99 9.72
C PRO A 394 -35.10 33.68 8.95
N LEU A 395 -34.04 33.49 8.16
CA LEU A 395 -33.58 32.16 7.85
C LEU A 395 -33.33 31.52 9.21
N LYS A 396 -34.25 30.64 9.62
CA LYS A 396 -34.15 29.75 10.79
C LYS A 396 -32.97 28.76 10.68
N GLU A 397 -31.97 29.09 9.87
CA GLU A 397 -30.71 28.38 9.87
C GLU A 397 -29.98 28.78 11.16
N LYS A 398 -29.59 27.77 11.94
CA LYS A 398 -28.79 27.96 13.15
C LYS A 398 -27.55 28.76 12.78
N ARG A 399 -27.51 30.05 13.11
CA ARG A 399 -26.32 30.89 12.99
C ARG A 399 -25.19 30.16 13.71
N LYS A 400 -24.13 29.80 13.00
CA LYS A 400 -22.92 29.24 13.61
C LYS A 400 -22.20 30.41 14.28
N GLY A 401 -22.53 30.76 15.52
CA GLY A 401 -21.95 31.90 16.24
C GLY A 401 -22.87 32.45 17.33
N CYS A 402 -22.37 33.39 18.16
CA CYS A 402 -23.15 33.96 19.26
C CYS A 402 -24.02 35.17 18.87
N GLY A 403 -23.90 35.70 17.66
CA GLY A 403 -24.69 36.85 17.20
C GLY A 403 -24.33 38.19 17.86
N LYS A 404 -23.28 38.25 18.68
CA LYS A 404 -22.83 39.51 19.30
C LYS A 404 -22.03 40.38 18.32
N PRO A 405 -22.17 41.71 18.39
CA PRO A 405 -21.35 42.61 17.61
C PRO A 405 -19.89 42.53 18.07
N ILE A 406 -18.97 42.53 17.12
CA ILE A 406 -17.53 42.50 17.31
C ILE A 406 -16.88 43.56 16.42
N VAL A 407 -15.86 44.26 16.93
CA VAL A 407 -15.01 45.14 16.10
C VAL A 407 -13.83 44.30 15.62
N TRP A 408 -13.75 44.02 14.32
CA TRP A 408 -12.79 43.03 13.83
C TRP A 408 -11.35 43.42 14.17
N ASP A 409 -10.97 44.68 14.00
CA ASP A 409 -9.60 45.15 14.20
C ASP A 409 -9.15 45.12 15.66
N GLU A 410 -10.09 45.22 16.60
CA GLU A 410 -9.80 45.17 18.05
C GLU A 410 -9.59 43.73 18.56
N ILE A 411 -10.08 42.73 17.84
CA ILE A 411 -9.86 41.33 18.23
C ILE A 411 -8.39 40.97 17.98
N PRO A 412 -7.66 40.39 18.94
CA PRO A 412 -6.30 39.94 18.71
C PRO A 412 -6.27 38.75 17.74
N ALA A 413 -5.17 38.62 16.99
CA ALA A 413 -4.91 37.40 16.23
C ALA A 413 -4.82 36.19 17.17
N LEU A 414 -5.11 34.99 16.66
CA LEU A 414 -5.01 33.77 17.45
C LEU A 414 -3.61 33.59 18.06
N SER A 415 -3.57 33.10 19.30
CA SER A 415 -2.30 32.76 19.94
C SER A 415 -1.57 31.65 19.18
N GLY A 416 -0.24 31.58 19.33
CA GLY A 416 0.55 30.53 18.71
C GLY A 416 0.15 29.10 19.12
N LYS A 417 -0.50 28.93 20.28
CA LYS A 417 -1.06 27.64 20.73
C LYS A 417 -2.34 27.30 19.97
N GLN A 418 -3.28 28.24 19.87
CA GLN A 418 -4.52 28.09 19.11
C GLN A 418 -4.26 27.88 17.61
N LEU A 419 -3.28 28.60 17.04
CA LEU A 419 -2.84 28.36 15.66
C LEU A 419 -2.23 26.97 15.49
N LYS A 420 -1.43 26.49 16.45
CA LYS A 420 -0.90 25.12 16.38
C LYS A 420 -2.00 24.07 16.48
N GLU A 421 -3.04 24.29 17.27
CA GLU A 421 -4.21 23.40 17.38
C GLU A 421 -5.02 23.38 16.07
N LEU A 422 -5.16 24.53 15.39
CA LEU A 422 -5.78 24.62 14.05
C LEU A 422 -4.93 24.01 12.92
N ILE A 423 -3.61 24.23 12.97
CA ILE A 423 -2.64 23.79 11.96
C ILE A 423 -2.17 22.36 12.24
N ASP A 424 -2.60 21.74 13.35
CA ASP A 424 -2.22 20.37 13.63
C ASP A 424 -2.74 19.49 12.49
N PRO A 425 -1.88 18.67 11.84
CA PRO A 425 -2.26 17.89 10.68
C PRO A 425 -3.49 17.03 10.93
N GLY A 426 -3.74 16.59 12.17
CA GLY A 426 -4.97 15.88 12.53
C GLY A 426 -6.27 16.65 12.24
N LEU A 427 -6.29 17.98 12.35
CA LEU A 427 -7.47 18.82 12.10
C LEU A 427 -7.62 19.17 10.61
N MET A 428 -6.51 19.41 9.89
CA MET A 428 -6.51 19.62 8.45
C MET A 428 -6.77 18.31 7.68
N ASP A 429 -6.24 17.19 8.16
CA ASP A 429 -6.58 15.84 7.71
C ASP A 429 -8.04 15.53 8.04
N TYR A 430 -8.59 15.99 9.17
CA TYR A 430 -10.03 15.90 9.48
C TYR A 430 -10.89 16.71 8.48
N PHE A 431 -10.47 17.90 8.07
CA PHE A 431 -11.15 18.69 7.03
C PHE A 431 -10.97 18.13 5.60
N VAL A 432 -9.84 17.46 5.31
CA VAL A 432 -9.62 16.70 4.06
C VAL A 432 -10.41 15.38 4.06
N GLN A 433 -10.63 14.77 5.23
CA GLN A 433 -11.46 13.57 5.43
C GLN A 433 -12.98 13.88 5.42
N GLU A 434 -13.36 15.16 5.49
CA GLU A 434 -14.72 15.67 5.26
C GLU A 434 -14.94 16.12 3.79
N VAL A 435 -14.02 15.81 2.87
CA VAL A 435 -14.40 15.58 1.47
C VAL A 435 -15.29 14.33 1.47
N PRO A 436 -16.49 14.33 0.86
CA PRO A 436 -17.50 13.31 1.11
C PRO A 436 -16.88 11.93 1.02
N LYS A 437 -16.89 11.20 2.15
CA LYS A 437 -16.43 9.81 2.23
C LYS A 437 -16.96 8.99 1.06
N GLU A 438 -18.09 9.35 0.46
CA GLU A 438 -18.64 8.67 -0.71
C GLU A 438 -17.89 8.82 -2.03
N GLU A 439 -17.11 9.86 -2.29
CA GLU A 439 -16.32 9.93 -3.55
C GLU A 439 -15.00 9.16 -3.43
N LEU A 440 -14.32 9.27 -2.29
CA LEU A 440 -13.17 8.44 -1.97
C LEU A 440 -13.57 6.99 -1.74
N LYS A 441 -14.70 6.70 -1.08
CA LYS A 441 -15.28 5.35 -0.95
C LYS A 441 -15.79 4.85 -2.29
N LYS A 442 -16.33 5.66 -3.19
CA LYS A 442 -16.63 5.21 -4.58
C LYS A 442 -15.35 4.89 -5.34
N THR A 443 -14.28 5.65 -5.16
CA THR A 443 -13.01 5.44 -5.86
C THR A 443 -12.27 4.23 -5.28
N LEU A 444 -12.23 4.09 -3.96
CA LEU A 444 -11.71 2.92 -3.24
C LEU A 444 -12.59 1.70 -3.44
N MET A 445 -13.93 1.82 -3.50
CA MET A 445 -14.81 0.70 -3.87
C MET A 445 -14.68 0.35 -5.34
N LYS A 446 -14.42 1.30 -6.25
CA LYS A 446 -14.10 0.99 -7.66
C LYS A 446 -12.73 0.31 -7.78
N ALA A 447 -11.73 0.75 -7.04
CA ALA A 447 -10.41 0.12 -7.01
C ALA A 447 -10.46 -1.25 -6.33
N GLN A 448 -11.14 -1.36 -5.18
CA GLN A 448 -11.37 -2.61 -4.45
C GLN A 448 -12.23 -3.57 -5.26
N LYS A 449 -13.26 -3.09 -5.96
CA LYS A 449 -14.05 -3.89 -6.90
C LYS A 449 -13.21 -4.29 -8.10
N SER A 450 -12.37 -3.41 -8.67
CA SER A 450 -11.45 -3.77 -9.74
C SER A 450 -10.42 -4.81 -9.31
N VAL A 451 -9.92 -4.74 -8.08
CA VAL A 451 -9.01 -5.72 -7.49
C VAL A 451 -9.76 -7.01 -7.15
N GLN A 452 -10.98 -6.94 -6.61
CA GLN A 452 -11.83 -8.11 -6.37
C GLN A 452 -12.24 -8.79 -7.68
N ASP A 453 -12.53 -8.02 -8.73
CA ASP A 453 -12.83 -8.52 -10.07
C ASP A 453 -11.57 -9.15 -10.67
N GLN A 454 -10.39 -8.54 -10.52
CA GLN A 454 -9.11 -9.16 -10.91
C GLN A 454 -8.81 -10.42 -10.11
N VAL A 455 -9.09 -10.43 -8.80
CA VAL A 455 -8.92 -11.61 -7.94
C VAL A 455 -9.96 -12.67 -8.26
N GLU A 456 -11.19 -12.32 -8.63
CA GLU A 456 -12.22 -13.25 -9.08
C GLU A 456 -11.93 -13.79 -10.48
N ILE A 457 -11.40 -12.96 -11.38
CA ILE A 457 -10.87 -13.38 -12.68
C ILE A 457 -9.71 -14.34 -12.44
N MET A 458 -8.73 -13.98 -11.59
CA MET A 458 -7.64 -14.88 -11.19
C MET A 458 -8.15 -16.12 -10.45
N LYS A 459 -9.23 -16.07 -9.66
CA LYS A 459 -9.84 -17.25 -9.03
C LYS A 459 -10.62 -18.11 -10.03
N LYS A 460 -11.20 -17.51 -11.08
CA LYS A 460 -11.86 -18.21 -12.20
C LYS A 460 -10.82 -18.83 -13.13
N GLU A 461 -9.69 -18.16 -13.36
CA GLU A 461 -8.55 -18.61 -14.16
C GLU A 461 -7.67 -19.62 -13.41
N ASN A 462 -7.51 -19.44 -12.09
CA ASN A 462 -6.88 -20.38 -11.14
C ASN A 462 -7.92 -21.27 -10.45
N LYS A 463 -9.11 -21.45 -11.04
CA LYS A 463 -9.99 -22.51 -10.56
C LYS A 463 -9.16 -23.79 -10.58
N VAL A 464 -9.13 -24.46 -9.44
CA VAL A 464 -8.75 -25.87 -9.41
C VAL A 464 -9.68 -26.56 -10.38
N TYR A 465 -9.18 -26.82 -11.59
CA TYR A 465 -9.91 -27.61 -12.56
C TYR A 465 -10.03 -28.99 -11.92
N LYS A 466 -11.22 -29.31 -11.40
CA LYS A 466 -11.63 -30.69 -11.21
C LYS A 466 -11.69 -31.29 -12.61
N LEU A 467 -10.58 -31.87 -13.04
CA LEU A 467 -10.50 -32.69 -14.24
C LEU A 467 -11.13 -34.05 -13.98
#